data_AF-A0A202DV45-F1
#
_entry.id   AF-A0A202DV45-F1
#
_cell.length_a   1.000
_cell.length_b   1.000
_cell.length_c   1.000
_cell.angle_alpha   90.00
_cell.angle_beta   90.00
_cell.angle_gamma   90.00
#
_symmetry.space_group_name_H-M   'P 1'
#
loop_
_entity.id
_entity.type
_entity.pdbx_description
1 polymer ?
#
loop_
_entity_poly.entity_id
_entity_poly.type
_entity_poly.pdbx_seq_one_letter_code
_entity_poly.pdbx_strand_id
1 'polypeptide(L)' 'MNRRSFIEKTGMYLSTGTCLTAAAVNCNAESQKRRGAHPNVILIMTDQQRFDSLGCNGNPDALTP' A
#
# COMPACT_ATOMS: atom_id res chain seq x y z
N MET A 1 34.01 -10.48 38.38
CA MET A 1 33.57 -10.16 37.00
C MET A 1 33.03 -11.44 36.37
N ASN A 2 31.72 -11.52 36.11
CA ASN A 2 31.06 -12.77 35.72
C ASN A 2 31.33 -13.14 34.26
N ARG A 3 31.94 -14.32 34.03
CA ARG A 3 32.27 -14.90 32.70
C ARG A 3 31.09 -14.98 31.72
N ARG A 4 29.86 -15.03 32.22
CA ARG A 4 28.64 -15.09 31.41
C ARG A 4 28.25 -13.74 30.79
N SER A 5 28.52 -12.64 31.48
CA SER A 5 28.27 -11.28 30.95
C SER A 5 29.26 -10.89 29.85
N PHE A 6 30.44 -11.53 29.83
CA PHE A 6 31.46 -11.30 28.81
C PHE A 6 31.09 -11.96 27.47
N ILE A 7 30.54 -13.18 27.48
CA ILE A 7 30.09 -13.85 26.24
C ILE A 7 28.89 -13.12 25.61
N GLU A 8 27.94 -12.64 26.42
CA GLU A 8 26.77 -11.89 25.96
C GLU A 8 27.14 -10.56 25.31
N LYS A 9 28.12 -9.84 25.87
CA LYS A 9 28.60 -8.55 25.33
C LYS A 9 29.58 -8.69 24.17
N THR A 10 30.20 -9.85 23.94
CA THR A 10 31.16 -10.03 22.83
C THR A 10 30.48 -10.64 21.59
N GLY A 11 29.41 -11.42 21.76
CA GLY A 11 28.65 -12.04 20.66
C GLY A 11 27.82 -11.08 19.81
N MET A 12 27.52 -9.87 20.32
CA MET A 12 26.60 -8.92 19.65
C MET A 12 27.30 -7.84 18.81
N TYR A 13 28.64 -7.75 18.86
CA TYR A 13 29.40 -6.69 18.17
C TYR A 13 30.08 -7.13 16.86
N LEU A 14 29.91 -8.39 16.41
CA LEU A 14 30.64 -8.92 15.25
C LEU A 14 29.77 -9.32 14.04
N SER A 15 28.47 -9.04 14.05
CA SER A 15 27.66 -9.03 12.82
C SER A 15 27.25 -7.60 12.47
N THR A 16 28.27 -6.76 12.33
CA THR A 16 28.32 -5.73 11.30
C THR A 16 27.77 -6.29 9.98
N GLY A 17 26.49 -6.02 9.75
CA GLY A 17 25.85 -6.07 8.45
C GLY A 17 24.96 -4.84 8.35
N THR A 18 25.54 -3.75 7.86
CA THR A 18 24.85 -2.50 7.46
C THR A 18 24.09 -1.75 8.55
N CYS A 19 24.83 -0.87 9.22
CA CYS A 19 24.31 0.37 9.75
C CYS A 19 23.96 1.28 8.56
N LEU A 20 22.69 1.44 8.22
CA LEU A 20 22.23 2.58 7.42
C LEU A 20 20.86 3.01 7.96
N THR A 21 20.87 4.15 8.64
CA THR A 21 19.78 5.12 8.72
C THR A 21 18.46 4.57 9.28
N ALA A 22 18.09 4.90 10.52
CA ALA A 22 17.38 6.16 10.80
C ALA A 22 16.26 6.50 9.79
N ALA A 23 15.57 5.49 9.25
CA ALA A 23 14.30 5.70 8.58
C ALA A 23 13.27 5.92 9.68
N ALA A 24 12.98 7.20 9.90
CA ALA A 24 11.83 7.75 10.57
C ALA A 24 10.78 6.70 10.96
N VAL A 25 10.52 6.63 12.26
CA VAL A 25 9.21 6.23 12.78
C VAL A 25 8.21 7.20 12.15
N ASN A 26 7.78 6.91 10.92
CA ASN A 26 6.66 7.58 10.32
C ASN A 26 5.44 6.90 10.93
N CYS A 27 4.96 7.50 12.01
CA CYS A 27 3.68 7.22 12.62
C CYS A 27 2.59 7.47 11.57
N ASN A 28 2.35 6.49 10.71
CA ASN A 28 1.19 6.47 9.83
C ASN A 28 -0.03 6.05 10.65
N ALA A 29 -0.36 6.86 11.65
CA ALA A 29 -1.54 6.78 12.50
C ALA A 29 -2.74 7.52 11.87
N GLU A 30 -2.76 7.63 10.54
CA GLU A 30 -3.79 8.34 9.76
C GLU A 30 -4.20 7.48 8.55
N SER A 31 -4.52 6.20 8.77
CA SER A 31 -5.25 5.42 7.75
C SER A 31 -6.13 4.32 8.37
N GLN A 32 -6.72 4.57 9.54
CA GLN A 32 -7.91 3.83 9.99
C GLN A 32 -9.18 4.57 9.54
N LYS A 33 -9.20 5.04 8.29
CA LYS A 33 -10.37 5.73 7.74
C LYS A 33 -11.41 4.68 7.33
N ARG A 34 -12.36 4.45 8.26
CA ARG A 34 -13.69 3.84 8.05
C ARG A 34 -13.72 2.35 7.66
N ARG A 35 -13.35 1.45 8.56
CA ARG A 35 -13.72 0.02 8.48
C ARG A 35 -15.18 -0.23 8.94
N GLY A 36 -16.13 0.59 8.46
CA GLY A 36 -17.51 0.56 8.97
C GLY A 36 -18.61 0.92 7.97
N ALA A 37 -18.28 1.11 6.70
CA ALA A 37 -19.28 1.17 5.64
C ALA A 37 -19.00 0.02 4.68
N HIS A 38 -19.94 -0.91 4.55
CA HIS A 38 -19.94 -1.85 3.43
C HIS A 38 -20.53 -1.10 2.23
N PRO A 39 -19.72 -0.62 1.27
CA PRO A 39 -20.28 0.05 0.10
C PRO A 39 -21.10 -0.96 -0.70
N ASN A 40 -22.24 -0.53 -1.22
CA ASN A 40 -22.98 -1.32 -2.19
C ASN A 40 -22.19 -1.40 -3.49
N VAL A 41 -22.06 -2.60 -4.06
CA VAL A 41 -21.40 -2.81 -5.34
C VAL A 41 -22.46 -3.07 -6.40
N ILE A 42 -22.49 -2.24 -7.44
CA ILE A 42 -23.32 -2.44 -8.62
C ILE A 42 -22.37 -2.62 -9.81
N LEU A 43 -22.39 -3.81 -10.41
CA LEU A 43 -21.64 -4.13 -11.60
C LEU A 43 -22.59 -4.09 -12.81
N ILE A 44 -22.35 -3.15 -13.71
CA ILE A 44 -23.08 -3.04 -14.98
C ILE A 44 -22.12 -3.41 -16.09
N MET A 45 -22.48 -4.39 -16.89
CA MET A 45 -21.71 -4.83 -18.05
C MET A 45 -22.61 -4.88 -19.27
N THR A 46 -22.12 -4.27 -20.34
CA THR A 46 -22.75 -4.29 -21.67
C THR A 46 -22.09 -5.36 -22.52
N ASP A 47 -22.86 -6.08 -23.32
CA ASP A 47 -22.29 -6.99 -24.31
C ASP A 47 -21.79 -6.22 -25.54
N GLN A 48 -20.61 -6.59 -26.05
CA GLN A 48 -19.98 -6.05 -27.26
C GLN A 48 -19.83 -4.52 -27.36
N GLN A 49 -19.96 -3.77 -26.26
CA GLN A 49 -19.71 -2.32 -26.32
C GLN A 49 -18.21 -2.07 -26.52
N ARG A 50 -17.87 -1.43 -27.63
CA ARG A 50 -16.48 -1.05 -27.92
C ARG A 50 -16.05 0.11 -27.02
N PHE A 51 -14.77 0.14 -26.67
CA PHE A 51 -14.19 1.15 -25.79
C PHE A 51 -14.44 2.59 -26.25
N ASP A 52 -14.36 2.88 -27.55
CA ASP A 52 -14.56 4.20 -28.16
C ASP A 52 -16.03 4.54 -28.43
N SER A 53 -16.99 3.73 -27.98
CA SER A 53 -18.42 3.92 -28.28
C SER A 53 -19.13 4.92 -27.36
N LEU A 54 -18.46 5.39 -26.30
CA LEU A 54 -19.01 6.41 -25.39
C LEU A 54 -18.57 7.81 -25.81
N GLY A 55 -19.45 8.80 -25.63
CA GLY A 55 -19.12 10.20 -25.87
C GLY A 55 -17.95 10.70 -25.00
N CYS A 56 -17.84 10.21 -23.76
CA CYS A 56 -16.71 10.51 -22.87
C CYS A 56 -15.36 9.94 -23.37
N ASN A 57 -15.40 8.97 -24.28
CA ASN A 57 -14.21 8.41 -24.91
C ASN A 57 -13.93 9.05 -26.29
N GLY A 58 -14.57 10.19 -26.59
CA GLY A 58 -14.28 11.01 -27.77
C GLY A 58 -15.11 10.69 -29.01
N ASN A 59 -16.19 9.91 -28.87
CA ASN A 59 -17.10 9.63 -29.97
C ASN A 59 -17.98 10.85 -30.29
N PRO A 60 -17.89 11.48 -31.47
CA PRO A 60 -18.65 12.69 -31.80
C PRO A 60 -20.14 12.39 -32.07
N ASP A 61 -20.48 11.15 -32.39
CA ASP A 61 -21.82 10.74 -32.81
C ASP A 61 -22.60 10.04 -31.68
N ALA A 62 -21.92 9.53 -30.65
CA ALA A 62 -22.56 8.85 -29.54
C ALA A 62 -23.28 9.84 -28.59
N LEU A 63 -24.60 9.72 -28.48
CA LEU A 63 -25.41 10.49 -27.54
C LEU A 63 -25.50 9.78 -26.18
N THR A 64 -24.47 9.95 -25.36
CA THR A 64 -24.40 9.43 -23.98
C THR A 64 -24.24 10.57 -22.97
N PRO A 65 -25.34 11.27 -22.60
CA PRO A 65 -25.35 12.29 -21.56
C PRO A 65 -25.32 11.71 -20.13
#